data_AF-A0A7W1TBZ2-F1
#
_entry.id   AF-A0A7W1TBZ2-F1
#
_cell.length_a   1.000
_cell.length_b   1.000
_cell.length_c   1.000
_cell.angle_alpha   90.00
_cell.angle_beta   90.00
_cell.angle_gamma   90.00
#
_symmetry.space_group_name_H-M   'P 1'
#
loop_
_entity.id
_entity.type
_entity.pdbx_description
1 polymer ?
#
loop_
_entity_poly.entity_id
_entity_poly.type
_entity_poly.pdbx_seq_one_letter_code
_entity_poly.pdbx_strand_id
1 'polypeptide(L)'
;MPRLLTPILRGLAAALLVAAALPAAELEPKPAGEALAKFDAVKAPKVGALVLQKGDRLAIVGDSITEQKMYSRIIETYLTACTPELAITARQYGWSGETAEGFSHRQESDCLRFKPTIATLCYGMNDFRYVPHDDQILAAYVQHYGDVVRAFTKAGVRVILGSPGCVGKVPGWVKTANGTVDDLNVSLLGLRNADVVLAAKEGTRFADVFWPMLTSAYAAHDKYGANYNVAGGDGVHPGWAGHVVMAYAYLHAMGLSGDIGTITWDLAAGKATASAGHTVDSASAGELHLTSTRYPFCATGALDQDGSIRSGMTLVPFNHDLNRLLLVAKGATAKTYVVTWGGESHDYSAEQLAAGVNLADDFIVNPFSAAFAKVDEAVRSKQEYETKQVKGVFHGEEGKKDMAAAVARTEAERAPLAAAIAAAVVPVQHVLTIVAK
;
A
#
# COMPACT_ATOMS: atom_id res chain seq x y z
N MET A 1 52.16 -67.57 21.02
CA MET A 1 51.91 -66.41 21.89
C MET A 1 53.28 -65.84 22.25
N PRO A 2 53.63 -64.57 21.99
CA PRO A 2 52.86 -63.33 22.18
C PRO A 2 52.91 -62.34 20.97
N ARG A 3 52.26 -61.18 21.16
CA ARG A 3 52.06 -60.01 20.27
C ARG A 3 53.29 -59.07 20.20
N LEU A 4 53.18 -58.07 19.29
CA LEU A 4 53.83 -56.73 19.19
C LEU A 4 54.61 -56.63 17.87
N LEU A 5 54.60 -55.58 17.03
CA LEU A 5 54.13 -54.19 17.03
C LEU A 5 54.22 -53.73 15.55
N THR A 6 53.26 -52.95 15.03
CA THR A 6 53.43 -52.22 13.75
C THR A 6 53.05 -50.74 13.97
N PRO A 7 53.81 -49.76 13.44
CA PRO A 7 53.67 -48.37 13.84
C PRO A 7 52.58 -47.65 13.04
N ILE A 8 51.87 -46.78 13.75
CA ILE A 8 50.88 -45.84 13.22
C ILE A 8 51.63 -44.70 12.53
N LEU A 9 51.47 -44.56 11.22
CA LEU A 9 51.87 -43.35 10.50
C LEU A 9 50.76 -42.29 10.68
N ARG A 10 51.12 -41.16 11.28
CA ARG A 10 50.29 -39.96 11.40
C ARG A 10 50.23 -39.24 10.06
N GLY A 11 49.04 -39.11 9.48
CA GLY A 11 48.72 -38.10 8.47
C GLY A 11 47.87 -37.01 9.11
N LEU A 12 48.47 -35.84 9.40
CA LEU A 12 47.70 -34.63 9.71
C LEU A 12 47.15 -34.08 8.39
N ALA A 13 45.84 -34.21 8.19
CA ALA A 13 45.11 -33.39 7.22
C ALA A 13 44.55 -32.18 7.96
N ALA A 14 45.18 -31.02 7.79
CA ALA A 14 44.65 -29.75 8.24
C ALA A 14 43.49 -29.35 7.32
N ALA A 15 42.25 -29.46 7.80
CA ALA A 15 41.09 -28.90 7.13
C ALA A 15 41.08 -27.38 7.39
N LEU A 16 41.49 -26.58 6.41
CA LEU A 16 41.18 -25.15 6.40
C LEU A 16 39.67 -24.99 6.18
N LEU A 17 38.93 -24.61 7.23
CA LEU A 17 37.63 -23.97 7.06
C LEU A 17 37.88 -22.57 6.49
N VAL A 18 37.60 -22.38 5.21
CA VAL A 18 37.36 -21.06 4.66
C VAL A 18 35.98 -20.63 5.15
N ALA A 19 35.95 -19.75 6.16
CA ALA A 19 34.75 -19.01 6.50
C ALA A 19 34.43 -18.10 5.30
N ALA A 20 33.45 -18.49 4.49
CA ALA A 20 32.94 -17.63 3.44
C ALA A 20 32.33 -16.39 4.10
N ALA A 21 32.98 -15.23 3.94
CA ALA A 21 32.40 -13.95 4.33
C ALA A 21 31.10 -13.78 3.55
N LEU A 22 29.96 -13.72 4.26
CA LEU A 22 28.69 -13.36 3.65
C LEU A 22 28.85 -11.97 3.03
N PRO A 23 28.37 -11.75 1.80
CA PRO A 23 28.41 -10.41 1.22
C PRO A 23 27.62 -9.45 2.12
N ALA A 24 28.17 -8.25 2.34
CA ALA A 24 27.46 -7.20 3.05
C ALA A 24 26.11 -6.94 2.36
N ALA A 25 25.06 -6.74 3.15
CA ALA A 25 23.73 -6.47 2.62
C ALA A 25 23.77 -5.18 1.76
N GLU A 26 23.19 -5.23 0.57
CA GLU A 26 23.01 -4.03 -0.27
C GLU A 26 22.06 -3.06 0.46
N LEU A 27 22.31 -1.75 0.36
CA LEU A 27 21.49 -0.71 0.99
C LEU A 27 20.62 0.01 -0.04
N GLU A 28 19.49 0.55 0.41
CA GLU A 28 18.68 1.47 -0.38
C GLU A 28 19.47 2.74 -0.73
N PRO A 29 19.25 3.32 -1.92
CA PRO A 29 19.85 4.60 -2.27
C PRO A 29 19.30 5.69 -1.33
N LYS A 30 20.21 6.44 -0.72
CA LYS A 30 19.86 7.62 0.08
C LYS A 30 19.60 8.81 -0.86
N PRO A 31 18.47 9.53 -0.69
CA PRO A 31 18.32 10.87 -1.26
C PRO A 31 19.54 11.75 -0.93
N ALA A 32 19.86 12.70 -1.81
CA ALA A 32 20.99 13.59 -1.61
C ALA A 32 20.83 14.43 -0.32
N GLY A 33 21.89 14.52 0.48
CA GLY A 33 21.92 15.30 1.72
C GLY A 33 22.45 14.51 2.92
N GLU A 34 22.88 15.21 3.97
CA GLU A 34 23.45 14.59 5.17
C GLU A 34 22.38 14.07 6.15
N ALA A 35 21.14 14.55 6.04
CA ALA A 35 20.07 14.26 6.99
C ALA A 35 19.74 12.74 7.07
N LEU A 36 19.91 12.02 5.95
CA LEU A 36 19.65 10.59 5.87
C LEU A 36 20.90 9.70 6.06
N ALA A 37 22.07 10.30 6.33
CA ALA A 37 23.35 9.59 6.39
C ALA A 37 23.35 8.45 7.42
N LYS A 38 22.62 8.60 8.53
CA LYS A 38 22.53 7.63 9.63
C LYS A 38 21.57 6.45 9.40
N PHE A 39 20.79 6.47 8.32
CA PHE A 39 19.77 5.45 8.07
C PHE A 39 20.23 4.44 7.01
N ASP A 40 20.86 3.36 7.45
CA ASP A 40 21.26 2.25 6.58
C ASP A 40 20.11 1.27 6.37
N ALA A 41 19.16 1.64 5.50
CA ALA A 41 18.07 0.76 5.10
C ALA A 41 18.60 -0.36 4.20
N VAL A 42 18.45 -1.61 4.66
CA VAL A 42 18.77 -2.79 3.84
C VAL A 42 17.86 -2.80 2.63
N LYS A 43 18.39 -3.05 1.44
CA LYS A 43 17.62 -3.04 0.21
C LYS A 43 16.43 -4.00 0.28
N ALA A 44 15.24 -3.47 0.06
CA ALA A 44 14.01 -4.24 0.00
C ALA A 44 14.06 -5.23 -1.17
N PRO A 45 13.43 -6.42 -1.05
CA PRO A 45 13.30 -7.34 -2.16
C PRO A 45 12.59 -6.67 -3.33
N LYS A 46 13.06 -6.91 -4.56
CA LYS A 46 12.36 -6.43 -5.76
C LYS A 46 10.93 -6.95 -5.76
N VAL A 47 9.99 -6.05 -6.05
CA VAL A 47 8.60 -6.44 -6.28
C VAL A 47 8.53 -7.37 -7.49
N GLY A 48 7.90 -8.52 -7.29
CA GLY A 48 7.70 -9.53 -8.33
C GLY A 48 6.34 -9.37 -9.02
N ALA A 49 5.92 -10.41 -9.72
CA ALA A 49 4.60 -10.46 -10.36
C ALA A 49 3.44 -10.29 -9.36
N LEU A 50 2.27 -9.94 -9.89
CA LEU A 50 1.02 -9.78 -9.15
C LEU A 50 0.77 -10.98 -8.22
N VAL A 51 0.64 -10.72 -6.91
CA VAL A 51 0.37 -11.76 -5.90
C VAL A 51 -1.12 -12.03 -5.71
N LEU A 52 -1.96 -11.08 -6.07
CA LEU A 52 -3.41 -11.18 -5.97
C LEU A 52 -3.97 -12.13 -7.02
N GLN A 53 -4.98 -12.89 -6.61
CA GLN A 53 -5.76 -13.77 -7.46
C GLN A 53 -7.20 -13.28 -7.51
N LYS A 54 -7.89 -13.61 -8.61
CA LYS A 54 -9.29 -13.24 -8.76
C LYS A 54 -10.14 -13.82 -7.63
N GLY A 55 -10.95 -12.99 -6.99
CA GLY A 55 -11.83 -13.38 -5.88
C GLY A 55 -11.14 -13.48 -4.53
N ASP A 56 -9.92 -12.95 -4.40
CA ASP A 56 -9.21 -12.93 -3.13
C ASP A 56 -9.96 -12.14 -2.05
N ARG A 57 -9.83 -12.63 -0.82
CA ARG A 57 -10.36 -12.01 0.40
C ARG A 57 -9.17 -11.46 1.19
N LEU A 58 -8.94 -10.17 1.06
CA LEU A 58 -7.84 -9.44 1.66
C LEU A 58 -8.17 -9.05 3.11
N ALA A 59 -7.37 -9.52 4.06
CA ALA A 59 -7.35 -9.00 5.42
C ALA A 59 -6.32 -7.86 5.54
N ILE A 60 -6.73 -6.67 5.97
CA ILE A 60 -5.83 -5.54 6.22
C ILE A 60 -5.65 -5.41 7.73
N VAL A 61 -4.49 -5.84 8.23
CA VAL A 61 -4.23 -6.04 9.66
C VAL A 61 -3.18 -5.06 10.16
N GLY A 62 -3.40 -4.46 11.32
CA GLY A 62 -2.42 -3.62 11.99
C GLY A 62 -3.00 -2.92 13.22
N ASP A 63 -2.26 -1.92 13.70
CA ASP A 63 -2.54 -1.22 14.96
C ASP A 63 -3.48 0.00 14.83
N SER A 64 -3.27 1.05 15.63
CA SER A 64 -4.02 2.32 15.60
C SER A 64 -4.00 2.98 14.23
N ILE A 65 -2.88 2.90 13.50
CA ILE A 65 -2.76 3.53 12.18
C ILE A 65 -3.70 2.82 11.19
N THR A 66 -3.92 1.52 11.37
CA THR A 66 -4.91 0.76 10.60
C THR A 66 -6.32 1.06 11.07
N GLU A 67 -6.53 1.26 12.38
CA GLU A 67 -7.83 1.65 12.93
C GLU A 67 -8.30 3.03 12.44
N GLN A 68 -7.40 3.93 12.02
CA GLN A 68 -7.76 5.19 11.35
C GLN A 68 -8.51 4.95 10.02
N LYS A 69 -8.35 3.77 9.42
CA LYS A 69 -8.99 3.32 8.17
C LYS A 69 -8.61 4.10 6.91
N MET A 70 -7.59 4.96 6.94
CA MET A 70 -7.30 5.83 5.80
C MET A 70 -6.55 5.05 4.69
N TYR A 71 -5.40 4.42 4.99
CA TYR A 71 -4.68 3.63 3.97
C TYR A 71 -5.47 2.37 3.57
N SER A 72 -6.21 1.74 4.50
CA SER A 72 -7.05 0.58 4.19
C SER A 72 -8.22 0.93 3.28
N ARG A 73 -8.80 2.13 3.41
CA ARG A 73 -9.79 2.66 2.46
C ARG A 73 -9.17 2.88 1.09
N ILE A 74 -8.00 3.52 1.02
CA ILE A 74 -7.30 3.74 -0.26
C ILE A 74 -7.05 2.39 -0.97
N ILE A 75 -6.54 1.38 -0.26
CA ILE A 75 -6.29 0.05 -0.81
C ILE A 75 -7.58 -0.59 -1.34
N GLU A 76 -8.65 -0.63 -0.53
CA GLU A 76 -9.90 -1.28 -0.95
C GLU A 76 -10.59 -0.54 -2.10
N THR A 77 -10.66 0.80 -2.04
CA THR A 77 -11.22 1.62 -3.11
C THR A 77 -10.43 1.44 -4.41
N TYR A 78 -9.09 1.43 -4.35
CA TYR A 78 -8.25 1.16 -5.52
C TYR A 78 -8.52 -0.23 -6.10
N LEU A 79 -8.48 -1.28 -5.28
CA LEU A 79 -8.67 -2.65 -5.78
C LEU A 79 -10.06 -2.87 -6.37
N THR A 80 -11.07 -2.16 -5.86
CA THR A 80 -12.46 -2.22 -6.32
C THR A 80 -12.66 -1.45 -7.63
N ALA A 81 -12.17 -0.22 -7.72
CA ALA A 81 -12.45 0.68 -8.84
C ALA A 81 -11.41 0.60 -9.98
N CYS A 82 -10.14 0.43 -9.64
CA CYS A 82 -9.02 0.46 -10.57
C CYS A 82 -8.63 -0.93 -11.09
N THR A 83 -8.97 -2.00 -10.37
CA THR A 83 -8.75 -3.39 -10.80
C THR A 83 -9.99 -4.27 -10.62
N PRO A 84 -11.16 -3.86 -11.13
CA PRO A 84 -12.44 -4.55 -10.89
C PRO A 84 -12.42 -6.01 -11.38
N GLU A 85 -11.59 -6.34 -12.36
CA GLU A 85 -11.43 -7.70 -12.88
C GLU A 85 -10.90 -8.71 -11.86
N LEU A 86 -10.16 -8.22 -10.84
CA LEU A 86 -9.65 -9.06 -9.76
C LEU A 86 -10.75 -9.41 -8.76
N ALA A 87 -11.85 -8.66 -8.69
CA ALA A 87 -12.97 -8.91 -7.79
C ALA A 87 -12.52 -9.16 -6.33
N ILE A 88 -11.55 -8.37 -5.86
CA ILE A 88 -11.02 -8.47 -4.51
C ILE A 88 -12.07 -7.95 -3.53
N THR A 89 -12.22 -8.63 -2.41
CA THR A 89 -12.97 -8.11 -1.26
C THR A 89 -12.00 -7.89 -0.11
N ALA A 90 -12.21 -6.83 0.68
CA ALA A 90 -11.36 -6.57 1.84
C ALA A 90 -12.15 -6.56 3.16
N ARG A 91 -11.42 -6.71 4.25
CA ARG A 91 -11.86 -6.39 5.61
C ARG A 91 -10.66 -5.86 6.39
N GLN A 92 -10.84 -4.76 7.12
CA GLN A 92 -9.80 -4.23 7.99
C GLN A 92 -9.93 -4.78 9.42
N TYR A 93 -8.79 -4.92 10.10
CA TYR A 93 -8.66 -5.44 11.46
C TYR A 93 -7.81 -4.52 12.33
N GLY A 94 -7.90 -3.21 12.14
CA GLY A 94 -7.14 -2.22 12.89
C GLY A 94 -7.52 -2.17 14.38
N TRP A 95 -6.52 -2.12 15.25
CA TRP A 95 -6.71 -2.03 16.71
C TRP A 95 -5.68 -1.14 17.41
N SER A 96 -6.14 -0.06 18.02
CA SER A 96 -5.28 0.93 18.68
C SER A 96 -4.47 0.36 19.84
N GLY A 97 -3.18 0.68 19.84
CA GLY A 97 -2.21 0.22 20.86
C GLY A 97 -1.82 -1.25 20.71
N GLU A 98 -2.27 -1.94 19.66
CA GLU A 98 -1.94 -3.34 19.44
C GLU A 98 -0.47 -3.51 18.98
N THR A 99 0.16 -4.57 19.47
CA THR A 99 1.45 -5.10 19.02
C THR A 99 1.22 -6.36 18.17
N ALA A 100 2.25 -6.86 17.48
CA ALA A 100 2.16 -8.14 16.77
C ALA A 100 1.74 -9.29 17.71
N GLU A 101 2.23 -9.28 18.96
CA GLU A 101 1.83 -10.22 20.01
C GLU A 101 0.33 -10.10 20.32
N GLY A 102 -0.18 -8.89 20.51
CA GLY A 102 -1.59 -8.64 20.78
C GLY A 102 -2.50 -9.22 19.70
N PHE A 103 -2.13 -9.03 18.44
CA PHE A 103 -2.90 -9.60 17.33
C PHE A 103 -2.88 -11.12 17.31
N SER A 104 -1.74 -11.74 17.65
CA SER A 104 -1.62 -13.20 17.67
C SER A 104 -2.69 -13.87 18.57
N HIS A 105 -3.09 -13.20 19.65
CA HIS A 105 -4.12 -13.68 20.58
C HIS A 105 -5.55 -13.65 20.02
N ARG A 106 -5.82 -12.80 19.03
CA ARG A 106 -7.15 -12.65 18.41
C ARG A 106 -7.21 -13.01 16.93
N GLN A 107 -6.07 -13.38 16.33
CA GLN A 107 -5.95 -13.70 14.91
C GLN A 107 -6.96 -14.78 14.48
N GLU A 108 -7.14 -15.82 15.29
CA GLU A 108 -8.10 -16.89 15.00
C GLU A 108 -9.55 -16.42 15.13
N SER A 109 -9.88 -15.82 16.28
CA SER A 109 -11.25 -15.42 16.63
C SER A 109 -11.78 -14.29 15.75
N ASP A 110 -10.92 -13.36 15.35
CA ASP A 110 -11.34 -12.12 14.71
C ASP A 110 -11.09 -12.14 13.21
N CYS A 111 -10.02 -12.77 12.74
CA CYS A 111 -9.59 -12.69 11.35
C CYS A 111 -9.74 -14.02 10.59
N LEU A 112 -9.07 -15.09 11.03
CA LEU A 112 -9.07 -16.38 10.32
C LEU A 112 -10.46 -17.01 10.25
N ARG A 113 -11.37 -16.72 11.20
CA ARG A 113 -12.76 -17.16 11.12
C ARG A 113 -13.47 -16.76 9.83
N PHE A 114 -13.04 -15.66 9.21
CA PHE A 114 -13.61 -15.14 7.97
C PHE A 114 -12.85 -15.62 6.73
N LYS A 115 -11.91 -16.55 6.93
CA LYS A 115 -11.19 -17.27 5.89
C LYS A 115 -10.55 -16.32 4.88
N PRO A 116 -9.73 -15.32 5.28
CA PRO A 116 -8.99 -14.54 4.29
C PRO A 116 -8.13 -15.47 3.42
N THR A 117 -7.84 -15.05 2.19
CA THR A 117 -6.92 -15.79 1.28
C THR A 117 -5.57 -15.11 1.17
N ILE A 118 -5.51 -13.83 1.54
CA ILE A 118 -4.30 -13.03 1.64
C ILE A 118 -4.45 -12.00 2.77
N ALA A 119 -3.36 -11.65 3.43
CA ALA A 119 -3.31 -10.65 4.48
C ALA A 119 -2.16 -9.66 4.26
N THR A 120 -2.40 -8.37 4.51
CA THR A 120 -1.34 -7.38 4.74
C THR A 120 -1.18 -7.17 6.24
N LEU A 121 0.05 -7.00 6.70
CA LEU A 121 0.38 -6.75 8.10
C LEU A 121 1.13 -5.43 8.27
N CYS A 122 0.80 -4.66 9.31
CA CYS A 122 1.46 -3.39 9.65
C CYS A 122 1.64 -3.25 11.17
N TYR A 123 2.70 -3.83 11.72
CA TYR A 123 3.05 -3.75 13.15
C TYR A 123 4.49 -3.26 13.34
N GLY A 124 4.82 -2.81 14.56
CA GLY A 124 6.14 -2.28 14.91
C GLY A 124 6.07 -0.98 15.70
N MET A 125 5.05 -0.16 15.49
CA MET A 125 4.93 1.18 16.11
C MET A 125 4.66 1.10 17.61
N ASN A 126 3.88 0.14 18.09
CA ASN A 126 3.77 -0.10 19.54
C ASN A 126 4.86 -1.06 20.05
N ASP A 127 5.33 -1.96 19.18
CA ASP A 127 6.29 -3.01 19.52
C ASP A 127 7.67 -2.46 19.89
N PHE A 128 8.13 -1.37 19.25
CA PHE A 128 9.42 -0.75 19.58
C PHE A 128 9.39 0.08 20.88
N ARG A 129 8.21 0.23 21.49
CA ARG A 129 7.99 0.88 22.80
C ARG A 129 8.46 2.34 22.89
N TYR A 130 8.69 3.00 21.75
CA TYR A 130 9.13 4.39 21.67
C TYR A 130 10.48 4.65 22.37
N VAL A 131 11.41 3.70 22.25
CA VAL A 131 12.77 3.82 22.79
C VAL A 131 13.83 3.65 21.69
N PRO A 132 15.08 4.10 21.91
CA PRO A 132 16.20 3.80 21.02
C PRO A 132 16.37 2.29 20.85
N HIS A 133 17.13 1.89 19.83
CA HIS A 133 17.38 0.48 19.50
C HIS A 133 17.74 -0.34 20.75
N ASP A 134 17.05 -1.46 20.92
CA ASP A 134 17.25 -2.42 21.99
C ASP A 134 17.09 -3.84 21.41
N ASP A 135 18.11 -4.68 21.61
CA ASP A 135 18.16 -6.02 21.02
C ASP A 135 17.06 -6.96 21.54
N GLN A 136 16.62 -6.78 22.79
CA GLN A 136 15.56 -7.62 23.37
C GLN A 136 14.20 -7.25 22.79
N ILE A 137 13.94 -5.96 22.63
CA ILE A 137 12.72 -5.46 21.99
C ILE A 137 12.66 -5.92 20.53
N LEU A 138 13.76 -5.77 19.78
CA LEU A 138 13.86 -6.24 18.39
C LEU A 138 13.62 -7.76 18.30
N ALA A 139 14.29 -8.56 19.14
CA ALA A 139 14.14 -10.01 19.11
C ALA A 139 12.70 -10.46 19.42
N ALA A 140 12.07 -9.86 20.43
CA ALA A 140 10.67 -10.13 20.77
C ALA A 140 9.73 -9.77 19.61
N TYR A 141 9.91 -8.59 18.99
CA TYR A 141 9.13 -8.18 17.83
C TYR A 141 9.24 -9.19 16.68
N VAL A 142 10.46 -9.56 16.27
CA VAL A 142 10.69 -10.51 15.16
C VAL A 142 10.05 -11.86 15.45
N GLN A 143 10.12 -12.33 16.71
CA GLN A 143 9.47 -13.57 17.12
C GLN A 143 7.95 -13.48 16.93
N HIS A 144 7.31 -12.50 17.56
CA HIS A 144 5.85 -12.35 17.53
C HIS A 144 5.31 -12.06 16.13
N TYR A 145 6.02 -11.22 15.37
CA TYR A 145 5.60 -10.91 14.01
C TYR A 145 5.71 -12.14 13.10
N GLY A 146 6.78 -12.91 13.26
CA GLY A 146 6.92 -14.22 12.62
C GLY A 146 5.85 -15.23 13.04
N ASP A 147 5.41 -15.23 14.31
CA ASP A 147 4.33 -16.10 14.79
C ASP A 147 3.01 -15.79 14.05
N VAL A 148 2.68 -14.51 13.88
CA VAL A 148 1.51 -14.07 13.10
C VAL A 148 1.58 -14.54 11.65
N VAL A 149 2.74 -14.39 11.01
CA VAL A 149 2.99 -14.85 9.62
C VAL A 149 2.81 -16.36 9.51
N ARG A 150 3.41 -17.13 10.42
CA ARG A 150 3.33 -18.60 10.42
C ARG A 150 1.90 -19.08 10.68
N ALA A 151 1.15 -18.41 11.55
CA ALA A 151 -0.26 -18.73 11.79
C ALA A 151 -1.13 -18.51 10.54
N PHE A 152 -0.92 -17.42 9.80
CA PHE A 152 -1.59 -17.19 8.51
C PHE A 152 -1.21 -18.25 7.47
N THR A 153 0.09 -18.54 7.35
CA THR A 153 0.62 -19.53 6.40
C THR A 153 0.06 -20.92 6.68
N LYS A 154 0.00 -21.33 7.96
CA LYS A 154 -0.61 -22.60 8.40
C LYS A 154 -2.09 -22.68 8.05
N ALA A 155 -2.80 -21.55 8.04
CA ALA A 155 -4.19 -21.45 7.63
C ALA A 155 -4.40 -21.32 6.11
N GLY A 156 -3.32 -21.39 5.31
CA GLY A 156 -3.37 -21.28 3.85
C GLY A 156 -3.52 -19.84 3.34
N VAL A 157 -3.23 -18.84 4.16
CA VAL A 157 -3.34 -17.42 3.83
C VAL A 157 -1.99 -16.90 3.37
N ARG A 158 -1.92 -16.30 2.18
CA ARG A 158 -0.70 -15.60 1.72
C ARG A 158 -0.49 -14.33 2.54
N VAL A 159 0.76 -13.92 2.74
CA VAL A 159 1.08 -12.74 3.54
C VAL A 159 1.90 -11.73 2.73
N ILE A 160 1.55 -10.46 2.89
CA ILE A 160 2.37 -9.29 2.57
C ILE A 160 2.78 -8.67 3.90
N LEU A 161 4.02 -8.91 4.31
CA LEU A 161 4.59 -8.39 5.55
C LEU A 161 4.97 -6.92 5.33
N GLY A 162 4.31 -6.00 6.02
CA GLY A 162 4.65 -4.58 6.00
C GLY A 162 5.50 -4.17 7.19
N SER A 163 6.46 -3.29 6.97
CA SER A 163 7.22 -2.66 8.06
C SER A 163 6.36 -1.63 8.81
N PRO A 164 6.77 -1.16 10.00
CA PRO A 164 6.20 0.06 10.56
C PRO A 164 6.51 1.29 9.68
N GLY A 165 5.79 2.39 9.90
CA GLY A 165 6.16 3.72 9.38
C GLY A 165 7.27 4.39 10.21
N CYS A 166 7.61 5.64 9.87
CA CYS A 166 8.54 6.47 10.65
C CYS A 166 7.80 7.32 11.71
N VAL A 167 8.55 7.92 12.63
CA VAL A 167 8.05 8.97 13.52
C VAL A 167 8.51 10.36 13.10
N GLY A 168 7.64 11.35 13.25
CA GLY A 168 7.93 12.76 12.93
C GLY A 168 8.42 13.58 14.12
N LYS A 169 8.16 13.11 15.34
CA LYS A 169 8.63 13.70 16.60
C LYS A 169 8.55 12.68 17.73
N VAL A 170 9.18 12.99 18.86
CA VAL A 170 9.03 12.19 20.09
C VAL A 170 7.58 12.36 20.59
N PRO A 171 6.79 11.28 20.73
CA PRO A 171 5.40 11.39 21.11
C PRO A 171 5.26 11.73 22.60
N GLY A 172 4.92 12.98 22.90
CA GLY A 172 4.81 13.47 24.29
C GLY A 172 3.74 12.79 25.15
N TRP A 173 2.84 12.01 24.54
CA TRP A 173 1.82 11.21 25.24
C TRP A 173 2.36 9.86 25.74
N VAL A 174 3.52 9.40 25.25
CA VAL A 174 4.20 8.20 25.73
C VAL A 174 5.20 8.58 26.81
N LYS A 175 4.79 8.44 28.08
CA LYS A 175 5.61 8.86 29.24
C LYS A 175 6.94 8.13 29.36
N THR A 176 7.04 6.94 28.77
CA THR A 176 8.25 6.11 28.76
C THR A 176 9.12 6.34 27.53
N ALA A 177 8.73 7.21 26.60
CA ALA A 177 9.51 7.48 25.42
C ALA A 177 10.84 8.12 25.79
N ASN A 178 11.91 7.71 25.10
CA ASN A 178 13.27 8.15 25.37
C ASN A 178 14.05 8.33 24.06
N GLY A 179 15.11 9.15 24.08
CA GLY A 179 15.93 9.44 22.91
C GLY A 179 15.40 10.57 22.03
N THR A 180 16.13 10.84 20.96
CA THR A 180 15.78 11.82 19.92
C THR A 180 14.87 11.20 18.86
N VAL A 181 14.27 12.03 17.99
CA VAL A 181 13.48 11.55 16.84
C VAL A 181 14.29 10.63 15.94
N ASP A 182 15.58 10.93 15.77
CA ASP A 182 16.50 10.11 14.99
C ASP A 182 16.78 8.76 15.68
N ASP A 183 16.97 8.74 17.01
CA ASP A 183 17.17 7.49 17.75
C ASP A 183 15.95 6.56 17.61
N LEU A 184 14.74 7.14 17.66
CA LEU A 184 13.49 6.40 17.46
C LEU A 184 13.36 5.88 16.02
N ASN A 185 13.70 6.69 15.02
CA ASN A 185 13.67 6.25 13.62
C ASN A 185 14.79 5.23 13.31
N VAL A 186 15.93 5.27 13.99
CA VAL A 186 16.96 4.21 13.90
C VAL A 186 16.45 2.89 14.50
N SER A 187 15.70 2.95 15.60
CA SER A 187 15.05 1.77 16.19
C SER A 187 14.01 1.16 15.24
N LEU A 188 13.14 1.99 14.65
CA LEU A 188 12.15 1.57 13.66
C LEU A 188 12.79 1.04 12.36
N LEU A 189 13.91 1.63 11.94
CA LEU A 189 14.73 1.10 10.85
C LEU A 189 15.27 -0.29 11.17
N GLY A 190 15.69 -0.52 12.42
CA GLY A 190 16.10 -1.84 12.92
C GLY A 190 14.99 -2.88 12.77
N LEU A 191 13.76 -2.54 13.17
CA LEU A 191 12.59 -3.39 12.96
C LEU A 191 12.36 -3.66 11.47
N ARG A 192 12.31 -2.61 10.64
CA ARG A 192 12.10 -2.73 9.19
C ARG A 192 13.17 -3.59 8.50
N ASN A 193 14.43 -3.44 8.86
CA ASN A 193 15.52 -4.26 8.32
C ASN A 193 15.35 -5.73 8.73
N ALA A 194 14.90 -6.00 9.96
CA ALA A 194 14.57 -7.35 10.39
C ALA A 194 13.35 -7.92 9.65
N ASP A 195 12.36 -7.10 9.29
CA ASP A 195 11.22 -7.52 8.48
C ASP A 195 11.60 -7.94 7.07
N VAL A 196 12.60 -7.30 6.45
CA VAL A 196 13.15 -7.78 5.16
C VAL A 196 13.69 -9.20 5.29
N VAL A 197 14.44 -9.48 6.36
CA VAL A 197 15.00 -10.80 6.63
C VAL A 197 13.88 -11.80 6.96
N LEU A 198 12.89 -11.39 7.76
CA LEU A 198 11.75 -12.22 8.13
C LEU A 198 10.91 -12.57 6.91
N ALA A 199 10.61 -11.61 6.03
CA ALA A 199 9.86 -11.86 4.81
C ALA A 199 10.58 -12.85 3.89
N ALA A 200 11.90 -12.71 3.74
CA ALA A 200 12.70 -13.67 2.99
C ALA A 200 12.69 -15.06 3.62
N LYS A 201 12.82 -15.14 4.95
CA LYS A 201 12.80 -16.40 5.70
C LYS A 201 11.47 -17.13 5.60
N GLU A 202 10.36 -16.41 5.73
CA GLU A 202 9.00 -16.97 5.72
C GLU A 202 8.40 -17.05 4.30
N GLY A 203 9.14 -16.62 3.27
CA GLY A 203 8.71 -16.68 1.88
C GLY A 203 7.54 -15.75 1.55
N THR A 204 7.39 -14.65 2.28
CA THR A 204 6.29 -13.69 2.09
C THR A 204 6.71 -12.52 1.20
N ARG A 205 5.72 -11.80 0.65
CA ARG A 205 6.00 -10.49 0.05
C ARG A 205 6.35 -9.50 1.16
N PHE A 206 7.21 -8.53 0.86
CA PHE A 206 7.53 -7.42 1.76
C PHE A 206 6.96 -6.11 1.20
N ALA A 207 6.33 -5.30 2.06
CA ALA A 207 5.91 -3.94 1.77
C ALA A 207 6.71 -2.97 2.65
N ASP A 208 7.60 -2.20 2.03
CA ASP A 208 8.42 -1.23 2.75
C ASP A 208 7.61 0.04 3.01
N VAL A 209 7.11 0.20 4.22
CA VAL A 209 6.37 1.40 4.63
C VAL A 209 7.33 2.45 5.21
N PHE A 210 8.35 2.01 5.95
CA PHE A 210 9.26 2.87 6.69
C PHE A 210 10.04 3.77 5.74
N TRP A 211 10.73 3.18 4.75
CA TRP A 211 11.68 3.92 3.93
C TRP A 211 11.01 4.98 3.05
N PRO A 212 9.90 4.67 2.34
CA PRO A 212 9.15 5.70 1.62
C PRO A 212 8.63 6.79 2.55
N MET A 213 8.07 6.46 3.71
CA MET A 213 7.57 7.48 4.63
C MET A 213 8.67 8.39 5.16
N LEU A 214 9.81 7.82 5.57
CA LEU A 214 10.94 8.59 6.08
C LEU A 214 11.49 9.53 4.99
N THR A 215 11.81 8.99 3.81
CA THR A 215 12.37 9.79 2.71
C THR A 215 11.40 10.86 2.22
N SER A 216 10.10 10.55 2.13
CA SER A 216 9.06 11.53 1.84
C SER A 216 8.94 12.60 2.92
N ALA A 217 9.13 12.27 4.20
CA ALA A 217 9.08 13.26 5.29
C ALA A 217 10.20 14.31 5.15
N TYR A 218 11.44 13.88 4.88
CA TYR A 218 12.54 14.82 4.63
C TYR A 218 12.31 15.65 3.36
N ALA A 219 11.91 15.01 2.24
CA ALA A 219 11.64 15.72 1.01
C ALA A 219 10.50 16.75 1.14
N ALA A 220 9.43 16.39 1.86
CA ALA A 220 8.31 17.28 2.12
C ALA A 220 8.69 18.43 3.07
N HIS A 221 9.51 18.16 4.09
CA HIS A 221 10.06 19.19 4.96
C HIS A 221 10.87 20.22 4.16
N ASP A 222 11.74 19.77 3.27
CA ASP A 222 12.58 20.66 2.45
C ASP A 222 11.74 21.46 1.44
N LYS A 223 10.68 20.86 0.89
CA LYS A 223 9.84 21.47 -0.15
C LYS A 223 8.74 22.38 0.40
N TYR A 224 8.07 21.97 1.47
CA TYR A 224 6.85 22.59 2.01
C TYR A 224 7.03 23.18 3.42
N GLY A 225 8.17 22.91 4.07
CA GLY A 225 8.53 23.45 5.38
C GLY A 225 8.18 22.55 6.56
N ALA A 226 8.64 22.96 7.75
CA ALA A 226 8.61 22.15 8.98
C ALA A 226 7.23 21.78 9.52
N ASN A 227 6.16 22.41 9.01
CA ASN A 227 4.80 22.12 9.44
C ASN A 227 4.14 20.99 8.64
N TYR A 228 4.79 20.46 7.60
CA TYR A 228 4.27 19.34 6.83
C TYR A 228 4.61 18.02 7.53
N ASN A 229 3.60 17.31 8.06
CA ASN A 229 3.80 16.13 8.90
C ASN A 229 3.37 14.82 8.20
N VAL A 230 4.30 14.17 7.48
CA VAL A 230 4.03 12.85 6.86
C VAL A 230 3.64 11.80 7.90
N ALA A 231 4.32 11.78 9.05
CA ALA A 231 4.02 10.89 10.18
C ALA A 231 2.87 11.40 11.08
N GLY A 232 2.22 12.50 10.70
CA GLY A 232 1.07 13.06 11.41
C GLY A 232 1.41 14.11 12.47
N GLY A 233 0.38 14.87 12.86
CA GLY A 233 0.51 16.00 13.78
C GLY A 233 0.91 15.61 15.20
N ASP A 234 0.81 14.35 15.60
CA ASP A 234 1.32 13.84 16.89
C ASP A 234 2.68 13.10 16.75
N GLY A 235 3.19 12.98 15.52
CA GLY A 235 4.43 12.30 15.18
C GLY A 235 4.30 10.80 14.96
N VAL A 236 3.10 10.22 15.09
CA VAL A 236 2.86 8.77 15.02
C VAL A 236 1.73 8.41 14.06
N HIS A 237 0.63 9.17 14.04
CA HIS A 237 -0.61 8.86 13.32
C HIS A 237 -0.77 9.73 12.06
N PRO A 238 -0.43 9.20 10.86
CA PRO A 238 -0.41 9.99 9.63
C PRO A 238 -1.76 10.63 9.26
N GLY A 239 -1.68 11.74 8.54
CA GLY A 239 -2.78 12.29 7.76
C GLY A 239 -2.94 11.62 6.40
N TRP A 240 -3.76 12.19 5.52
CA TRP A 240 -4.04 11.60 4.20
C TRP A 240 -2.78 11.43 3.35
N ALA A 241 -1.84 12.38 3.37
CA ALA A 241 -0.63 12.29 2.57
C ALA A 241 0.24 11.10 3.00
N GLY A 242 0.49 10.92 4.30
CA GLY A 242 1.24 9.76 4.79
C GLY A 242 0.53 8.45 4.55
N HIS A 243 -0.81 8.40 4.70
CA HIS A 243 -1.59 7.22 4.36
C HIS A 243 -1.57 6.85 2.87
N VAL A 244 -1.38 7.81 1.95
CA VAL A 244 -1.12 7.50 0.53
C VAL A 244 0.24 6.84 0.35
N VAL A 245 1.29 7.31 1.04
CA VAL A 245 2.62 6.68 0.99
C VAL A 245 2.54 5.23 1.50
N MET A 246 1.80 4.99 2.60
CA MET A 246 1.54 3.63 3.10
C MET A 246 0.77 2.78 2.09
N ALA A 247 -0.34 3.29 1.55
CA ALA A 247 -1.15 2.55 0.58
C ALA A 247 -0.35 2.22 -0.68
N TYR A 248 0.47 3.16 -1.16
CA TYR A 248 1.41 2.95 -2.26
C TYR A 248 2.36 1.79 -1.98
N ALA A 249 2.97 1.72 -0.79
CA ALA A 249 3.87 0.62 -0.43
C ALA A 249 3.19 -0.76 -0.54
N TYR A 250 1.95 -0.89 -0.05
CA TYR A 250 1.19 -2.14 -0.15
C TYR A 250 0.72 -2.45 -1.57
N LEU A 251 0.14 -1.49 -2.28
CA LEU A 251 -0.33 -1.68 -3.66
C LEU A 251 0.84 -2.03 -4.60
N HIS A 252 1.98 -1.36 -4.44
CA HIS A 252 3.20 -1.69 -5.15
C HIS A 252 3.71 -3.09 -4.78
N ALA A 253 3.75 -3.45 -3.48
CA ALA A 253 4.14 -4.80 -3.04
C ALA A 253 3.21 -5.90 -3.59
N MET A 254 1.93 -5.60 -3.84
CA MET A 254 1.01 -6.53 -4.48
C MET A 254 1.42 -6.88 -5.93
N GLY A 255 2.27 -6.08 -6.57
CA GLY A 255 2.69 -6.25 -7.96
C GLY A 255 1.67 -5.71 -8.96
N LEU A 256 0.88 -4.72 -8.55
CA LEU A 256 -0.07 -4.03 -9.43
C LEU A 256 0.70 -3.21 -10.48
N SER A 257 0.29 -3.31 -11.74
CA SER A 257 0.99 -2.62 -12.82
C SER A 257 0.67 -1.14 -12.87
N GLY A 258 -0.50 -0.71 -12.39
CA GLY A 258 -1.03 0.64 -12.55
C GLY A 258 -1.50 1.00 -13.96
N ASP A 259 -1.54 0.03 -14.86
CA ASP A 259 -2.12 0.19 -16.19
C ASP A 259 -3.65 0.19 -16.10
N ILE A 260 -4.22 1.37 -15.95
CA ILE A 260 -5.67 1.57 -15.96
C ILE A 260 -6.16 1.33 -17.38
N GLY A 261 -5.53 1.99 -18.35
CA GLY A 261 -5.79 1.68 -19.75
C GLY A 261 -5.14 2.67 -20.70
N THR A 262 -5.31 2.40 -21.99
CA THR A 262 -4.87 3.28 -23.07
C THR A 262 -6.01 3.47 -24.06
N ILE A 263 -6.32 4.74 -24.34
CA ILE A 263 -7.24 5.18 -25.39
C ILE A 263 -6.35 5.70 -26.54
N THR A 264 -6.43 5.06 -27.70
CA THR A 264 -5.69 5.50 -28.90
C THR A 264 -6.65 6.05 -29.94
N TRP A 265 -6.43 7.29 -30.37
CA TRP A 265 -7.24 7.96 -31.38
C TRP A 265 -6.39 8.40 -32.57
N ASP A 266 -6.69 7.86 -33.74
CA ASP A 266 -6.19 8.36 -35.01
C ASP A 266 -7.08 9.52 -35.48
N LEU A 267 -6.57 10.75 -35.36
CA LEU A 267 -7.28 11.98 -35.71
C LEU A 267 -7.49 12.11 -37.22
N ALA A 268 -6.58 11.59 -38.04
CA ALA A 268 -6.67 11.66 -39.49
C ALA A 268 -7.69 10.65 -40.04
N ALA A 269 -7.71 9.44 -39.49
CA ALA A 269 -8.67 8.40 -39.88
C ALA A 269 -10.03 8.54 -39.19
N GLY A 270 -10.13 9.36 -38.14
CA GLY A 270 -11.33 9.48 -37.31
C GLY A 270 -11.69 8.19 -36.57
N LYS A 271 -10.68 7.35 -36.24
CA LYS A 271 -10.89 6.04 -35.61
C LYS A 271 -10.21 5.98 -34.26
N ALA A 272 -10.88 5.38 -33.29
CA ALA A 272 -10.32 5.18 -31.96
C ALA A 272 -10.43 3.71 -31.52
N THR A 273 -9.53 3.33 -30.62
CA THR A 273 -9.52 2.04 -29.94
C THR A 273 -9.21 2.27 -28.47
N ALA A 274 -9.60 1.35 -27.61
CA ALA A 274 -9.30 1.42 -26.18
C ALA A 274 -8.93 0.03 -25.64
N SER A 275 -8.10 0.00 -24.59
CA SER A 275 -7.71 -1.23 -23.91
C SER A 275 -8.85 -1.81 -23.05
N ALA A 276 -8.63 -3.01 -22.50
CA ALA A 276 -9.59 -3.66 -21.60
C ALA A 276 -10.07 -2.72 -20.47
N GLY A 277 -11.36 -2.79 -20.15
CA GLY A 277 -12.02 -1.87 -19.21
C GLY A 277 -12.60 -0.61 -19.85
N HIS A 278 -12.35 -0.37 -21.14
CA HIS A 278 -12.82 0.79 -21.88
C HIS A 278 -13.38 0.37 -23.25
N THR A 279 -14.52 0.94 -23.63
CA THR A 279 -15.19 0.70 -24.92
C THR A 279 -15.33 2.03 -25.64
N VAL A 280 -14.94 2.06 -26.92
CA VAL A 280 -15.22 3.18 -27.82
C VAL A 280 -16.63 3.01 -28.36
N ASP A 281 -17.52 3.92 -28.00
CA ASP A 281 -18.92 3.90 -28.44
C ASP A 281 -19.06 4.58 -29.81
N SER A 282 -18.40 5.73 -29.98
CA SER A 282 -18.31 6.44 -31.27
C SER A 282 -17.12 7.40 -31.30
N ALA A 283 -16.55 7.60 -32.49
CA ALA A 283 -15.52 8.61 -32.75
C ALA A 283 -15.94 9.42 -33.99
N SER A 284 -16.22 10.71 -33.81
CA SER A 284 -16.66 11.58 -34.90
C SER A 284 -16.41 13.05 -34.59
N ALA A 285 -16.07 13.84 -35.61
CA ALA A 285 -16.03 15.31 -35.53
C ALA A 285 -15.20 15.89 -34.36
N GLY A 286 -14.08 15.26 -34.00
CA GLY A 286 -13.24 15.73 -32.89
C GLY A 286 -13.78 15.38 -31.50
N GLU A 287 -14.82 14.55 -31.41
CA GLU A 287 -15.36 13.97 -30.18
C GLU A 287 -15.24 12.44 -30.17
N LEU A 288 -14.90 11.89 -29.01
CA LEU A 288 -14.76 10.47 -28.74
C LEU A 288 -15.61 10.10 -27.53
N HIS A 289 -16.67 9.33 -27.76
CA HIS A 289 -17.57 8.83 -26.72
C HIS A 289 -17.10 7.45 -26.27
N LEU A 290 -17.00 7.27 -24.96
CA LEU A 290 -16.50 6.05 -24.34
C LEU A 290 -17.42 5.61 -23.19
N THR A 291 -17.49 4.30 -23.00
CA THR A 291 -18.03 3.67 -21.80
C THR A 291 -16.91 2.91 -21.10
N SER A 292 -16.65 3.21 -19.83
CA SER A 292 -15.53 2.65 -19.06
C SER A 292 -16.00 2.00 -17.76
N THR A 293 -15.45 0.82 -17.47
CA THR A 293 -15.74 0.04 -16.26
C THR A 293 -14.56 -0.06 -15.31
N ARG A 294 -13.36 0.32 -15.77
CA ARG A 294 -12.16 0.45 -14.94
C ARG A 294 -11.86 1.92 -14.74
N TYR A 295 -11.75 2.35 -13.49
CA TYR A 295 -11.59 3.76 -13.15
C TYR A 295 -10.12 4.08 -12.92
N PRO A 296 -9.65 5.29 -13.28
CA PRO A 296 -8.48 5.83 -12.62
C PRO A 296 -8.80 6.11 -11.15
N PHE A 297 -7.78 6.04 -10.29
CA PHE A 297 -7.87 6.52 -8.93
C PHE A 297 -8.08 8.03 -8.95
N CYS A 298 -9.17 8.51 -8.36
CA CYS A 298 -9.53 9.92 -8.37
C CYS A 298 -9.29 10.55 -7.01
N ALA A 299 -8.57 11.67 -6.99
CA ALA A 299 -8.36 12.46 -5.80
C ALA A 299 -8.33 13.95 -6.14
N THR A 300 -8.92 14.77 -5.27
CA THR A 300 -8.86 16.23 -5.33
C THR A 300 -8.19 16.77 -4.06
N GLY A 301 -7.90 18.07 -4.04
CA GLY A 301 -7.28 18.73 -2.89
C GLY A 301 -5.92 19.35 -3.20
N ALA A 302 -5.36 20.02 -2.20
CA ALA A 302 -4.09 20.75 -2.31
C ALA A 302 -2.90 19.79 -2.53
N LEU A 303 -1.84 20.27 -3.18
CA LEU A 303 -0.62 19.48 -3.45
C LEU A 303 0.43 19.60 -2.33
N ASP A 304 0.26 20.55 -1.43
CA ASP A 304 1.24 20.99 -0.43
C ASP A 304 0.70 20.89 1.02
N GLN A 305 -0.42 20.19 1.23
CA GLN A 305 -1.02 19.97 2.55
C GLN A 305 -1.02 18.49 2.91
N ASP A 306 -0.47 18.13 4.08
CA ASP A 306 -0.40 16.75 4.57
C ASP A 306 -1.79 16.10 4.82
N GLY A 307 -2.82 16.93 4.98
CA GLY A 307 -4.22 16.53 5.00
C GLY A 307 -4.83 16.19 3.64
N SER A 308 -4.06 16.18 2.54
CA SER A 308 -4.56 15.92 1.19
C SER A 308 -4.03 14.61 0.59
N ILE A 309 -4.93 13.82 0.00
CA ILE A 309 -4.57 12.61 -0.78
C ILE A 309 -3.66 13.00 -1.95
N ARG A 310 -3.99 14.07 -2.69
CA ARG A 310 -3.17 14.50 -3.82
C ARG A 310 -1.77 14.91 -3.41
N SER A 311 -1.61 15.54 -2.24
CA SER A 311 -0.29 15.87 -1.73
C SER A 311 0.55 14.61 -1.52
N GLY A 312 -0.02 13.58 -0.90
CA GLY A 312 0.64 12.27 -0.76
C GLY A 312 0.99 11.62 -2.10
N MET A 313 0.14 11.76 -3.12
CA MET A 313 0.43 11.28 -4.48
C MET A 313 1.63 11.99 -5.13
N THR A 314 2.08 13.14 -4.62
CA THR A 314 3.31 13.82 -5.06
C THR A 314 4.56 13.37 -4.31
N LEU A 315 4.40 12.68 -3.17
CA LEU A 315 5.52 12.21 -2.33
C LEU A 315 6.09 10.86 -2.78
N VAL A 316 5.30 10.13 -3.57
CA VAL A 316 5.65 8.86 -4.21
C VAL A 316 5.21 8.94 -5.68
N PRO A 317 5.77 8.14 -6.60
CA PRO A 317 5.37 8.15 -8.01
C PRO A 317 3.98 7.52 -8.25
N PHE A 318 2.95 7.90 -7.49
CA PHE A 318 1.65 7.22 -7.47
C PHE A 318 0.99 7.18 -8.85
N ASN A 319 0.88 8.31 -9.54
CA ASN A 319 0.27 8.34 -10.87
C ASN A 319 1.10 7.59 -11.90
N HIS A 320 2.43 7.72 -11.83
CA HIS A 320 3.33 7.01 -12.71
C HIS A 320 3.28 5.50 -12.50
N ASP A 321 3.17 4.98 -11.27
CA ASP A 321 3.29 3.55 -11.00
C ASP A 321 1.95 2.83 -10.88
N LEU A 322 0.90 3.51 -10.40
CA LEU A 322 -0.37 2.89 -10.03
C LEU A 322 -1.59 3.46 -10.77
N ASN A 323 -1.49 4.57 -11.52
CA ASN A 323 -2.70 5.25 -12.01
C ASN A 323 -2.52 5.87 -13.38
N ARG A 324 -2.24 5.04 -14.40
CA ARG A 324 -2.05 5.46 -15.79
C ARG A 324 -3.25 5.15 -16.66
N LEU A 325 -4.05 6.18 -16.97
CA LEU A 325 -5.07 6.14 -18.03
C LEU A 325 -4.58 7.03 -19.19
N LEU A 326 -3.94 6.40 -20.18
CA LEU A 326 -3.24 7.12 -21.23
C LEU A 326 -4.16 7.49 -22.40
N LEU A 327 -4.04 8.72 -22.89
CA LEU A 327 -4.58 9.15 -24.18
C LEU A 327 -3.42 9.28 -25.18
N VAL A 328 -3.48 8.52 -26.28
CA VAL A 328 -2.53 8.56 -27.38
C VAL A 328 -3.26 9.06 -28.63
N ALA A 329 -2.87 10.23 -29.16
CA ALA A 329 -3.41 10.73 -30.41
C ALA A 329 -2.37 10.61 -31.55
N LYS A 330 -2.79 10.02 -32.67
CA LYS A 330 -1.97 9.82 -33.87
C LYS A 330 -2.55 10.61 -35.05
N GLY A 331 -1.74 10.82 -36.08
CA GLY A 331 -2.18 11.52 -37.29
C GLY A 331 -2.47 13.01 -37.05
N ALA A 332 -1.90 13.58 -35.99
CA ALA A 332 -1.98 15.01 -35.70
C ALA A 332 -1.29 15.84 -36.81
N THR A 333 -1.94 16.91 -37.25
CA THR A 333 -1.49 17.82 -38.32
C THR A 333 -1.20 19.24 -37.81
N ALA A 334 -1.82 19.66 -36.70
CA ALA A 334 -1.50 20.90 -36.01
C ALA A 334 -0.34 20.70 -35.04
N LYS A 335 0.30 21.79 -34.63
CA LYS A 335 1.39 21.74 -33.64
C LYS A 335 0.87 21.53 -32.21
N THR A 336 -0.30 22.09 -31.93
CA THR A 336 -0.90 22.13 -30.60
C THR A 336 -2.38 21.78 -30.70
N TYR A 337 -2.87 21.13 -29.66
CA TYR A 337 -4.24 20.70 -29.51
C TYR A 337 -4.75 21.05 -28.11
N VAL A 338 -6.04 21.37 -28.03
CA VAL A 338 -6.77 21.44 -26.78
C VAL A 338 -7.45 20.07 -26.59
N VAL A 339 -7.16 19.42 -25.47
CA VAL A 339 -7.88 18.22 -25.03
C VAL A 339 -8.84 18.60 -23.92
N THR A 340 -10.11 18.25 -24.09
CA THR A 340 -11.15 18.45 -23.07
C THR A 340 -11.63 17.10 -22.55
N TRP A 341 -11.71 16.96 -21.23
CA TRP A 341 -12.23 15.78 -20.57
C TRP A 341 -13.00 16.16 -19.30
N GLY A 342 -14.28 15.79 -19.24
CA GLY A 342 -15.17 16.31 -18.21
C GLY A 342 -15.34 17.83 -18.32
N GLY A 343 -15.02 18.56 -17.26
CA GLY A 343 -15.12 20.03 -17.20
C GLY A 343 -13.81 20.78 -17.40
N GLU A 344 -12.70 20.07 -17.65
CA GLU A 344 -11.35 20.64 -17.74
C GLU A 344 -10.80 20.54 -19.17
N SER A 345 -9.94 21.49 -19.53
CA SER A 345 -9.25 21.55 -20.83
C SER A 345 -7.78 21.88 -20.65
N HIS A 346 -6.90 21.17 -21.37
CA HIS A 346 -5.45 21.37 -21.33
C HIS A 346 -4.87 21.43 -22.75
N ASP A 347 -3.80 22.21 -22.92
CA ASP A 347 -3.04 22.31 -24.17
C ASP A 347 -1.95 21.23 -24.22
N TYR A 348 -1.83 20.53 -25.34
CA TYR A 348 -0.76 19.57 -25.60
C TYR A 348 -0.16 19.76 -26.99
N SER A 349 1.14 19.49 -27.13
CA SER A 349 1.76 19.37 -28.44
C SER A 349 1.36 18.05 -29.12
N ALA A 350 1.45 18.02 -30.44
CA ALA A 350 1.25 16.78 -31.21
C ALA A 350 2.19 15.65 -30.74
N GLU A 351 3.42 15.99 -30.37
CA GLU A 351 4.41 15.04 -29.87
C GLU A 351 4.03 14.48 -28.50
N GLN A 352 3.52 15.32 -27.59
CA GLN A 352 3.03 14.86 -26.28
C GLN A 352 1.86 13.89 -26.45
N LEU A 353 0.89 14.23 -27.30
CA LEU A 353 -0.25 13.36 -27.58
C LEU A 353 0.17 12.06 -28.28
N ALA A 354 1.16 12.10 -29.18
CA ALA A 354 1.67 10.91 -29.83
C ALA A 354 2.44 9.99 -28.87
N ALA A 355 3.13 10.56 -27.87
CA ALA A 355 3.83 9.82 -26.82
C ALA A 355 2.86 9.21 -25.79
N GLY A 356 1.73 9.87 -25.56
CA GLY A 356 0.70 9.47 -24.61
C GLY A 356 0.71 10.36 -23.36
N VAL A 357 -0.46 10.92 -23.05
CA VAL A 357 -0.66 11.78 -21.86
C VAL A 357 -1.49 11.05 -20.82
N ASN A 358 -1.14 11.15 -19.54
CA ASN A 358 -1.89 10.49 -18.47
C ASN A 358 -3.08 11.33 -18.04
N LEU A 359 -4.27 10.98 -18.52
CA LEU A 359 -5.52 11.68 -18.21
C LEU A 359 -5.79 11.72 -16.70
N ALA A 360 -5.43 10.67 -15.97
CA ALA A 360 -5.66 10.57 -14.53
C ALA A 360 -4.82 11.54 -13.70
N ASP A 361 -3.68 12.00 -14.24
CA ASP A 361 -2.78 12.94 -13.56
C ASP A 361 -3.14 14.39 -13.90
N ASP A 362 -3.42 14.65 -15.17
CA ASP A 362 -3.62 16.00 -15.70
C ASP A 362 -5.03 16.55 -15.43
N PHE A 363 -6.06 15.70 -15.37
CA PHE A 363 -7.46 16.11 -15.20
C PHE A 363 -7.98 15.76 -13.80
N ILE A 364 -8.01 16.78 -12.94
CA ILE A 364 -8.14 16.60 -11.48
C ILE A 364 -9.56 16.22 -11.11
N VAL A 365 -10.51 16.97 -11.65
CA VAL A 365 -11.92 16.65 -11.62
C VAL A 365 -12.28 16.12 -13.00
N ASN A 366 -12.51 14.81 -13.06
CA ASN A 366 -12.76 14.11 -14.30
C ASN A 366 -14.08 13.33 -14.23
N PRO A 367 -14.56 12.76 -15.36
CA PRO A 367 -15.83 12.05 -15.42
C PRO A 367 -16.00 10.90 -14.41
N PHE A 368 -14.91 10.33 -13.89
CA PHE A 368 -14.97 9.27 -12.89
C PHE A 368 -15.09 9.79 -11.45
N SER A 369 -14.75 11.05 -11.17
CA SER A 369 -14.59 11.56 -9.79
C SER A 369 -15.84 11.34 -8.93
N ALA A 370 -17.05 11.60 -9.46
CA ALA A 370 -18.30 11.42 -8.72
C ALA A 370 -18.65 9.94 -8.49
N ALA A 371 -18.36 9.06 -9.45
CA ALA A 371 -18.59 7.62 -9.30
C ALA A 371 -17.58 7.01 -8.33
N PHE A 372 -16.30 7.39 -8.44
CA PHE A 372 -15.23 6.97 -7.54
C PHE A 372 -15.52 7.38 -6.09
N ALA A 373 -16.01 8.60 -5.85
CA ALA A 373 -16.39 9.07 -4.53
C ALA A 373 -17.50 8.22 -3.89
N LYS A 374 -18.45 7.70 -4.68
CA LYS A 374 -19.49 6.78 -4.18
C LYS A 374 -18.91 5.43 -3.76
N VAL A 375 -17.93 4.91 -4.50
CA VAL A 375 -17.22 3.68 -4.13
C VAL A 375 -16.47 3.89 -2.82
N ASP A 376 -15.69 4.98 -2.71
CA ASP A 376 -14.93 5.28 -1.50
C ASP A 376 -15.83 5.47 -0.25
N GLU A 377 -16.98 6.11 -0.43
CA GLU A 377 -17.96 6.31 0.63
C GLU A 377 -18.62 4.98 1.10
N ALA A 378 -18.89 4.06 0.17
CA ALA A 378 -19.37 2.72 0.50
C ALA A 378 -18.29 1.92 1.25
N VAL A 379 -17.02 2.03 0.83
CA VAL A 379 -15.87 1.42 1.51
C VAL A 379 -15.75 1.99 2.94
N ARG A 380 -15.82 3.32 3.10
CA ARG A 380 -15.80 3.98 4.41
C ARG A 380 -16.86 3.42 5.35
N SER A 381 -18.11 3.42 4.89
CA SER A 381 -19.27 2.97 5.68
C SER A 381 -19.10 1.52 6.15
N LYS A 382 -18.62 0.64 5.27
CA LYS A 382 -18.35 -0.75 5.62
C LYS A 382 -17.18 -0.87 6.61
N GLN A 383 -16.05 -0.20 6.38
CA GLN A 383 -14.89 -0.31 7.29
C GLN A 383 -15.17 0.30 8.68
N GLU A 384 -15.99 1.34 8.78
CA GLU A 384 -16.48 1.86 10.07
C GLU A 384 -17.29 0.81 10.83
N TYR A 385 -18.16 0.09 10.13
CA TYR A 385 -18.89 -1.02 10.73
C TYR A 385 -17.97 -2.15 11.19
N GLU A 386 -16.92 -2.48 10.42
CA GLU A 386 -15.96 -3.54 10.79
C GLU A 386 -15.25 -3.25 12.12
N THR A 387 -14.88 -1.99 12.40
CA THR A 387 -14.34 -1.62 13.72
C THR A 387 -15.37 -1.83 14.83
N LYS A 388 -16.62 -1.41 14.62
CA LYS A 388 -17.72 -1.62 15.59
C LYS A 388 -17.97 -3.11 15.83
N GLN A 389 -18.00 -3.91 14.77
CA GLN A 389 -18.21 -5.36 14.81
C GLN A 389 -17.14 -6.02 15.68
N VAL A 390 -15.87 -5.79 15.35
CA VAL A 390 -14.77 -6.45 16.06
C VAL A 390 -14.62 -5.89 17.48
N LYS A 391 -14.38 -4.58 17.65
CA LYS A 391 -14.08 -4.02 18.97
C LYS A 391 -15.30 -3.96 19.90
N GLY A 392 -16.45 -3.55 19.35
CA GLY A 392 -17.65 -3.29 20.14
C GLY A 392 -18.49 -4.54 20.42
N VAL A 393 -18.59 -5.45 19.45
CA VAL A 393 -19.46 -6.63 19.56
C VAL A 393 -18.68 -7.87 19.97
N PHE A 394 -17.64 -8.27 19.23
CA PHE A 394 -16.91 -9.52 19.51
C PHE A 394 -16.18 -9.47 20.84
N HIS A 395 -15.57 -8.33 21.16
CA HIS A 395 -14.91 -8.11 22.45
C HIS A 395 -15.83 -7.48 23.52
N GLY A 396 -17.10 -7.26 23.18
CA GLY A 396 -18.15 -6.75 24.07
C GLY A 396 -18.93 -7.84 24.81
N GLU A 397 -20.04 -7.45 25.46
CA GLU A 397 -20.89 -8.38 26.20
C GLU A 397 -21.51 -9.48 25.31
N GLU A 398 -21.91 -9.11 24.08
CA GLU A 398 -22.55 -10.05 23.16
C GLU A 398 -21.60 -11.17 22.74
N GLY A 399 -20.38 -10.83 22.30
CA GLY A 399 -19.37 -11.83 21.91
C GLY A 399 -18.88 -12.68 23.08
N LYS A 400 -18.79 -12.12 24.29
CA LYS A 400 -18.47 -12.88 25.52
C LYS A 400 -19.55 -13.88 25.90
N LYS A 401 -20.81 -13.53 25.64
CA LYS A 401 -21.96 -14.40 25.91
C LYS A 401 -22.09 -15.51 24.87
N ASP A 402 -22.04 -15.16 23.59
CA ASP A 402 -22.14 -16.10 22.48
C ASP A 402 -21.49 -15.51 21.21
N MET A 403 -20.22 -15.84 21.00
CA MET A 403 -19.45 -15.40 19.82
C MET A 403 -20.07 -15.88 18.50
N ALA A 404 -20.68 -17.07 18.45
CA ALA A 404 -21.24 -17.59 17.21
C ALA A 404 -22.49 -16.81 16.80
N ALA A 405 -23.39 -16.53 17.75
CA ALA A 405 -24.57 -15.70 17.53
C ALA A 405 -24.17 -14.25 17.17
N ALA A 406 -23.19 -13.68 17.89
CA ALA A 406 -22.68 -12.34 17.61
C ALA A 406 -22.15 -12.20 16.19
N VAL A 407 -21.38 -13.19 15.72
CA VAL A 407 -20.86 -13.20 14.35
C VAL A 407 -21.99 -13.34 13.34
N ALA A 408 -22.92 -14.28 13.54
CA ALA A 408 -24.03 -14.48 12.60
C ALA A 408 -24.87 -13.21 12.42
N ARG A 409 -25.20 -12.53 13.52
CA ARG A 409 -25.95 -11.27 13.49
C ARG A 409 -25.17 -10.16 12.80
N THR A 410 -23.92 -9.94 13.19
CA THR A 410 -23.12 -8.83 12.66
C THR A 410 -22.72 -9.04 11.20
N GLU A 411 -22.54 -10.28 10.74
CA GLU A 411 -22.33 -10.55 9.31
C GLU A 411 -23.57 -10.26 8.47
N ALA A 412 -24.78 -10.48 9.01
CA ALA A 412 -26.01 -10.09 8.34
C ALA A 412 -26.13 -8.55 8.19
N GLU A 413 -25.59 -7.78 9.14
CA GLU A 413 -25.55 -6.31 9.09
C GLU A 413 -24.40 -5.81 8.19
N ARG A 414 -23.25 -6.51 8.13
CA ARG A 414 -22.14 -6.16 7.20
C ARG A 414 -22.47 -6.48 5.75
N ALA A 415 -23.17 -7.57 5.48
CA ALA A 415 -23.46 -8.05 4.13
C ALA A 415 -24.01 -6.97 3.18
N PRO A 416 -25.05 -6.18 3.53
CA PRO A 416 -25.53 -5.11 2.66
C PRO A 416 -24.50 -3.98 2.46
N LEU A 417 -23.65 -3.68 3.46
CA LEU A 417 -22.58 -2.69 3.31
C LEU A 417 -21.50 -3.16 2.31
N ALA A 418 -21.14 -4.45 2.38
CA ALA A 418 -20.23 -5.05 1.41
C ALA A 418 -20.84 -5.09 -0.01
N ALA A 419 -22.13 -5.42 -0.13
CA ALA A 419 -22.83 -5.40 -1.41
C ALA A 419 -22.92 -3.99 -2.02
N ALA A 420 -23.06 -2.95 -1.18
CA ALA A 420 -23.11 -1.56 -1.62
C ALA A 420 -21.83 -1.11 -2.33
N ILE A 421 -20.66 -1.64 -1.94
CA ILE A 421 -19.38 -1.34 -2.61
C ILE A 421 -19.41 -1.85 -4.06
N ALA A 422 -19.77 -3.12 -4.26
CA ALA A 422 -19.86 -3.69 -5.60
C ALA A 422 -20.91 -2.98 -6.47
N ALA A 423 -22.05 -2.59 -5.87
CA ALA A 423 -23.10 -1.85 -6.56
C ALA A 423 -22.72 -0.39 -6.89
N ALA A 424 -21.76 0.20 -6.17
CA ALA A 424 -21.29 1.56 -6.41
C ALA A 424 -20.40 1.67 -7.67
N VAL A 425 -19.78 0.57 -8.10
CA VAL A 425 -19.01 0.53 -9.35
C VAL A 425 -19.97 0.36 -10.53
N VAL A 426 -20.19 1.45 -11.26
CA VAL A 426 -21.06 1.48 -12.45
C VAL A 426 -20.27 1.86 -13.71
N PRO A 427 -20.67 1.43 -14.91
CA PRO A 427 -20.06 1.96 -16.13
C PRO A 427 -20.17 3.49 -16.19
N VAL A 428 -19.07 4.16 -16.48
CA VAL A 428 -19.01 5.62 -16.66
C VAL A 428 -18.97 5.92 -18.15
N GLN A 429 -20.00 6.62 -18.62
CA GLN A 429 -20.02 7.22 -19.96
C GLN A 429 -19.31 8.56 -19.91
N HIS A 430 -18.39 8.79 -20.83
CA HIS A 430 -17.63 10.03 -20.90
C HIS A 430 -17.23 10.39 -22.33
N VAL A 431 -16.83 11.65 -22.51
CA VAL A 431 -16.45 12.21 -23.81
C VAL A 431 -15.09 12.87 -23.69
N LEU A 432 -14.23 12.56 -24.66
CA LEU A 432 -12.98 13.25 -24.91
C LEU A 432 -13.11 14.09 -26.18
N THR A 433 -12.70 15.34 -26.13
CA THR A 433 -12.64 16.22 -27.31
C THR A 433 -11.20 16.60 -27.60
N ILE A 434 -10.78 16.56 -28.87
CA ILE A 434 -9.46 17.01 -29.31
C ILE A 434 -9.63 18.02 -30.43
N VAL A 435 -9.24 19.27 -30.20
CA VAL A 435 -9.39 20.38 -31.15
C VAL A 435 -8.03 20.97 -31.49
N ALA A 436 -7.73 21.12 -32.78
CA ALA A 436 -6.53 21.81 -33.23
C ALA A 436 -6.54 23.28 -32.80
N LYS A 437 -5.40 23.78 -32.33
CA LYS A 437 -5.21 25.17 -31.89
C LYS A 437 -4.44 26.00 -32.90
#